data_AF-A0A9P5Q2W2-F1
#
_entry.id   AF-A0A9P5Q2W2-F1
#
_cell.length_a   1.000
_cell.length_b   1.000
_cell.length_c   1.000
_cell.angle_alpha   90.00
_cell.angle_beta   90.00
_cell.angle_gamma   90.00
#
_symmetry.space_group_name_H-M   'P 1'
#
loop_
_entity.id
_entity.type
_entity.pdbx_description
1 polymer ?
#
loop_
_entity_poly.entity_id
_entity_poly.type
_entity_poly.pdbx_seq_one_letter_code
_entity_poly.pdbx_strand_id
1 'polypeptide(L)'
;MRLLRFSKNVERDLETYDAEIVRLETRKLFLASQKARLKTYAAQIQSLLSPVRTIPSEILQRIFDMSCDTNRFDVVNINSTSKKPAMAISSVCSLWRKNALSMRSIWSRITLEWRWDHAKLKAGFDENDHERILSTLADFLARSQQQPLSLIVNIPTCE
;
A
#
# COMPACT_ATOMS: atom_id res chain seq x y z
N MET A 1 66.44 0.35 -34.70
CA MET A 1 65.04 0.35 -35.18
C MET A 1 64.07 -0.55 -34.41
N ARG A 2 64.42 -1.79 -33.99
CA ARG A 2 63.51 -2.68 -33.25
C ARG A 2 63.30 -2.32 -31.77
N LEU A 3 64.36 -1.89 -31.06
CA LEU A 3 64.31 -1.52 -29.64
C LEU A 3 63.44 -0.27 -29.37
N LEU A 4 63.47 0.73 -30.26
CA LEU A 4 62.62 1.92 -30.18
C LEU A 4 61.12 1.61 -30.34
N ARG A 5 60.77 0.62 -31.17
CA ARG A 5 59.37 0.16 -31.30
C ARG A 5 58.91 -0.60 -30.07
N PHE A 6 59.80 -1.40 -29.48
CA PHE A 6 59.50 -2.13 -28.26
C PHE A 6 59.25 -1.18 -27.09
N SER A 7 60.11 -0.16 -26.92
CA SER A 7 59.93 0.89 -25.90
C SER A 7 58.59 1.62 -26.03
N LYS A 8 58.22 2.05 -27.25
CA LYS A 8 56.92 2.71 -27.50
C LYS A 8 55.72 1.82 -27.21
N ASN A 9 55.81 0.52 -27.48
CA ASN A 9 54.71 -0.40 -27.18
C ASN A 9 54.53 -0.57 -25.68
N VAL A 10 55.63 -0.64 -24.92
CA VAL A 10 55.59 -0.73 -23.45
C VAL A 10 54.95 0.51 -22.84
N GLU A 11 55.32 1.71 -23.30
CA GLU A 11 54.70 2.98 -22.83
C GLU A 11 53.20 3.03 -23.11
N ARG A 12 52.79 2.65 -24.33
CA ARG A 12 51.36 2.64 -24.70
C ARG A 12 50.56 1.61 -23.88
N ASP A 13 51.14 0.44 -23.62
CA ASP A 13 50.47 -0.59 -22.83
C ASP A 13 50.37 -0.16 -21.35
N LEU A 14 51.38 0.53 -20.81
CA LEU A 14 51.32 1.17 -19.48
C LEU A 14 50.21 2.21 -19.39
N GLU A 15 50.13 3.15 -20.35
CA GLU A 15 49.05 4.15 -20.41
C GLU A 15 47.67 3.48 -20.48
N THR A 16 47.56 2.38 -21.22
CA THR A 16 46.32 1.61 -21.33
C THR A 16 45.94 0.99 -19.98
N TYR A 17 46.90 0.41 -19.26
CA TYR A 17 46.66 -0.16 -17.94
C TYR A 17 46.32 0.91 -16.90
N ASP A 18 46.99 2.05 -16.91
CA ASP A 18 46.68 3.16 -16.00
C ASP A 18 45.26 3.70 -16.22
N ALA A 19 44.86 3.87 -17.48
CA ALA A 19 43.49 4.27 -17.81
C ALA A 19 42.45 3.24 -17.32
N GLU A 20 42.75 1.94 -17.45
CA GLU A 20 41.87 0.87 -16.99
C GLU A 20 41.79 0.81 -15.44
N ILE A 21 42.90 1.05 -14.74
CA ILE A 21 42.93 1.16 -13.27
C ILE A 21 42.01 2.30 -12.83
N VAL A 22 42.18 3.50 -13.40
CA VAL A 22 41.35 4.67 -13.06
C VAL A 22 39.87 4.38 -13.32
N ARG A 23 39.55 3.72 -14.44
CA ARG A 23 38.18 3.31 -14.79
C ARG A 23 37.59 2.37 -13.74
N LEU A 24 38.33 1.35 -13.33
CA LEU A 24 37.90 0.35 -12.36
C LEU A 24 37.74 0.94 -10.96
N GLU A 25 38.67 1.80 -10.54
CA GLU A 25 38.58 2.49 -9.25
C GLU A 25 37.37 3.42 -9.18
N THR A 26 37.13 4.18 -10.25
CA THR A 26 35.92 5.01 -10.38
C THR A 26 34.66 4.16 -10.27
N ARG A 27 34.64 3.01 -10.95
CA ARG A 27 33.50 2.09 -10.88
C ARG A 27 33.31 1.50 -9.49
N LYS A 28 34.39 1.15 -8.80
CA LYS A 28 34.37 0.66 -7.41
C LYS A 28 33.80 1.71 -6.46
N LEU A 29 34.25 2.96 -6.55
CA LEU A 29 33.73 4.07 -5.75
C LEU A 29 32.25 4.32 -6.00
N PHE A 30 31.83 4.30 -7.27
CA PHE A 30 30.41 4.40 -7.63
C PHE A 30 29.58 3.28 -7.01
N LEU A 31 30.00 2.02 -7.14
CA LEU A 31 29.27 0.89 -6.56
C LEU A 31 29.27 0.92 -5.02
N ALA A 32 30.36 1.38 -4.39
CA ALA A 32 30.42 1.55 -2.95
C ALA A 32 29.43 2.61 -2.45
N SER A 33 29.30 3.74 -3.14
CA SER A 33 28.32 4.78 -2.78
C SER A 33 26.88 4.28 -2.98
N GLN A 34 26.60 3.55 -4.06
CA GLN A 34 25.31 2.90 -4.28
C GLN A 34 24.96 1.91 -3.15
N LYS A 35 25.93 1.06 -2.77
CA LYS A 35 25.78 0.10 -1.67
C LYS A 35 25.52 0.80 -0.33
N ALA A 36 26.26 1.86 -0.03
CA ALA A 36 26.07 2.64 1.18
C ALA A 36 24.65 3.26 1.23
N ARG A 37 24.20 3.85 0.13
CA ARG A 37 22.85 4.40 0.01
C ARG A 37 21.76 3.35 0.24
N LEU A 38 21.90 2.17 -0.37
CA LEU A 38 20.97 1.05 -0.16
C LEU A 38 20.97 0.55 1.29
N LYS A 39 22.14 0.48 1.94
CA LYS A 39 22.23 0.12 3.35
C LYS A 39 21.49 1.12 4.24
N THR A 40 21.66 2.42 4.01
CA THR A 40 20.94 3.47 4.75
C THR A 40 19.43 3.35 4.56
N TYR A 41 18.97 3.17 3.32
CA TYR A 41 17.55 2.99 3.02
C TYR A 41 16.96 1.73 3.68
N ALA A 42 17.70 0.61 3.64
CA ALA A 42 17.29 -0.62 4.30
C ALA A 42 17.19 -0.44 5.83
N ALA A 43 18.14 0.26 6.45
CA ALA A 43 18.11 0.56 7.87
C ALA A 43 16.90 1.44 8.24
N GLN A 44 16.57 2.44 7.42
CA GLN A 44 15.38 3.27 7.60
C GLN A 44 14.10 2.43 7.54
N ILE A 45 13.94 1.58 6.52
CA ILE A 45 12.79 0.66 6.42
C ILE A 45 12.71 -0.25 7.65
N GLN A 46 13.83 -0.86 8.07
CA GLN A 46 13.83 -1.75 9.24
C GLN A 46 13.46 -1.00 10.52
N SER A 47 13.90 0.26 10.67
CA SER A 47 13.51 1.10 11.82
C SER A 47 12.01 1.39 11.83
N LEU A 48 11.38 1.61 10.67
CA LEU A 48 9.94 1.81 10.54
C LEU A 48 9.15 0.52 10.77
N LEU A 49 9.70 -0.62 10.36
CA LEU A 49 9.05 -1.93 10.52
C LEU A 49 9.22 -2.50 11.93
N SER A 50 10.23 -2.08 12.70
CA SER A 50 10.52 -2.59 14.04
C SER A 50 9.36 -2.38 15.03
N PRO A 51 8.75 -1.18 15.16
CA PRO A 51 7.56 -0.98 15.98
C PRO A 51 6.34 -1.75 15.46
N VAL A 52 6.12 -1.75 14.14
CA VAL A 52 4.91 -2.36 13.54
C VAL A 52 4.91 -3.89 13.66
N ARG A 53 6.09 -4.53 13.68
CA ARG A 53 6.23 -5.98 13.87
C ARG A 53 6.26 -6.42 15.33
N THR A 54 6.46 -5.50 16.27
CA THR A 54 6.55 -5.81 17.69
C THR A 54 5.22 -5.66 18.43
N ILE A 55 4.21 -5.06 17.79
CA ILE A 55 2.85 -4.99 18.35
C ILE A 55 2.24 -6.40 18.35
N PRO A 56 1.85 -6.95 19.52
CA PRO A 56 1.13 -8.21 19.61
C PRO A 56 -0.19 -8.15 18.83
N SER A 57 -0.62 -9.28 18.28
CA SER A 57 -1.87 -9.38 17.51
C SER A 57 -3.08 -8.89 18.30
N GLU A 58 -3.11 -9.12 19.60
CA GLU A 58 -4.20 -8.74 20.50
C GLU A 58 -4.36 -7.22 20.59
N ILE A 59 -3.23 -6.50 20.69
CA ILE A 59 -3.22 -5.04 20.72
C ILE A 59 -3.64 -4.48 19.37
N LEU A 60 -3.13 -5.06 18.29
CA LEU A 60 -3.49 -4.67 16.93
C LEU A 60 -4.99 -4.87 16.67
N GLN A 61 -5.53 -6.02 17.09
CA GLN A 61 -6.96 -6.32 16.99
C GLN A 61 -7.80 -5.37 17.86
N ARG A 62 -7.33 -5.00 19.06
CA ARG A 62 -8.00 -4.00 19.89
C ARG A 62 -8.05 -2.62 19.21
N ILE A 63 -6.95 -2.20 18.58
CA ILE A 63 -6.90 -0.96 17.78
C ILE A 63 -7.90 -1.04 16.63
N PHE A 64 -7.97 -2.18 15.92
CA PHE A 64 -8.90 -2.37 14.81
C PHE A 64 -10.35 -2.29 15.26
N ASP A 65 -10.67 -2.93 16.39
CA ASP A 65 -12.02 -2.92 16.96
C ASP A 65 -12.50 -1.51 17.31
N MET A 66 -11.60 -0.67 17.85
CA MET A 66 -11.88 0.74 18.18
C MET A 66 -11.91 1.64 16.94
N SER A 67 -11.07 1.36 15.94
CA SER A 67 -10.96 2.19 14.73
C SER A 67 -12.06 1.86 13.70
N CYS A 68 -12.56 0.62 13.70
CA CYS A 68 -13.59 0.13 12.81
C CYS A 68 -14.96 0.12 13.50
N ASP A 69 -15.44 1.30 13.89
CA ASP A 69 -16.78 1.47 14.45
C ASP A 69 -17.87 1.07 13.44
N THR A 70 -17.83 1.63 12.22
CA THR A 70 -18.71 1.20 11.13
C THR A 70 -18.08 1.44 9.75
N ASN A 71 -18.46 0.63 8.78
CA ASN A 71 -18.08 0.78 7.37
C ASN A 71 -19.24 1.40 6.60
N ARG A 72 -19.03 2.64 6.15
CA ARG A 72 -20.05 3.42 5.47
C ARG A 72 -20.03 3.14 3.97
N PHE A 73 -21.20 2.87 3.42
CA PHE A 73 -21.45 2.74 1.99
C PHE A 73 -22.46 3.80 1.60
N ASP A 74 -22.03 4.70 0.70
CA ASP A 74 -22.96 5.62 0.05
C ASP A 74 -23.58 4.88 -1.13
N VAL A 75 -24.90 4.68 -1.08
CA VAL A 75 -25.62 3.88 -2.08
C VAL A 75 -25.81 4.63 -3.39
N VAL A 76 -25.67 5.95 -3.38
CA VAL A 76 -25.98 6.85 -4.50
C VAL A 76 -24.70 7.44 -5.12
N ASN A 77 -23.68 7.71 -4.32
CA ASN A 77 -22.45 8.37 -4.77
C ASN A 77 -21.16 7.63 -4.36
N ILE A 78 -20.45 7.06 -5.33
CA ILE A 78 -19.21 6.29 -5.08
C ILE A 78 -17.98 7.17 -4.86
N ASN A 79 -18.01 8.37 -5.43
CA ASN A 79 -16.97 9.36 -5.23
C ASN A 79 -17.10 10.02 -3.84
N SER A 80 -18.18 9.70 -3.10
CA SER A 80 -18.29 9.99 -1.68
C SER A 80 -17.12 9.35 -0.94
N THR A 81 -16.45 10.14 -0.10
CA THR A 81 -15.37 9.74 0.82
C THR A 81 -15.91 8.84 1.94
N SER A 82 -16.64 7.81 1.56
CA SER A 82 -17.37 6.88 2.41
C SER A 82 -16.35 6.02 3.15
N LYS A 83 -16.21 6.32 4.44
CA LYS A 83 -15.18 5.75 5.32
C LYS A 83 -15.43 4.26 5.51
N LYS A 84 -14.52 3.43 4.98
CA LYS A 84 -14.47 1.97 5.16
C LYS A 84 -13.20 1.60 5.92
N PRO A 85 -13.16 1.84 7.25
CA PRO A 85 -11.96 1.66 8.04
C PRO A 85 -11.41 0.23 7.95
N ALA A 86 -12.26 -0.80 7.88
CA ALA A 86 -11.82 -2.19 7.75
C ALA A 86 -10.98 -2.44 6.47
N MET A 87 -11.38 -1.84 5.34
CA MET A 87 -10.59 -1.90 4.11
C MET A 87 -9.27 -1.15 4.26
N ALA A 88 -9.31 0.06 4.83
CA ALA A 88 -8.12 0.89 5.00
C ALA A 88 -7.06 0.21 5.88
N ILE A 89 -7.45 -0.40 7.01
CA ILE A 89 -6.50 -1.13 7.86
C ILE A 89 -5.99 -2.41 7.16
N SER A 90 -6.81 -3.08 6.35
CA SER A 90 -6.42 -4.30 5.63
C SER A 90 -5.46 -4.03 4.46
N SER A 91 -5.29 -2.78 4.03
CA SER A 91 -4.38 -2.40 2.95
C SER A 91 -2.99 -1.96 3.44
N VAL A 92 -2.81 -1.70 4.74
CA VAL A 92 -1.56 -1.16 5.31
C VAL A 92 -0.36 -2.08 5.08
N CYS A 93 -0.41 -3.33 5.56
CA CYS A 93 0.64 -4.33 5.36
C CYS A 93 0.08 -5.75 5.49
N SER A 94 0.90 -6.77 5.16
CA SER A 94 0.49 -8.18 5.23
C SER A 94 0.09 -8.64 6.64
N LEU A 95 0.76 -8.14 7.69
CA LEU A 95 0.44 -8.46 9.08
C LEU A 95 -0.93 -7.89 9.48
N TRP A 96 -1.19 -6.63 9.12
CA TRP A 96 -2.47 -5.96 9.39
C TRP A 96 -3.60 -6.61 8.61
N ARG A 97 -3.35 -6.93 7.33
CA ARG A 97 -4.29 -7.69 6.50
C ARG A 97 -4.65 -9.02 7.15
N LYS A 98 -3.66 -9.82 7.57
CA LYS A 98 -3.92 -11.12 8.22
C LYS A 98 -4.81 -10.96 9.46
N ASN A 99 -4.50 -9.99 10.33
CA ASN A 99 -5.28 -9.74 11.55
C ASN A 99 -6.69 -9.20 11.25
N ALA A 100 -6.82 -8.27 10.31
CA ALA A 100 -8.11 -7.71 9.91
C ALA A 100 -9.02 -8.80 9.31
N LEU A 101 -8.47 -9.70 8.48
CA LEU A 101 -9.24 -10.81 7.89
C LEU A 101 -9.67 -11.86 8.93
N SER A 102 -8.92 -12.04 10.03
CA SER A 102 -9.35 -12.93 11.12
C SER A 102 -10.46 -12.32 11.99
N MET A 103 -10.61 -10.99 11.98
CA MET A 103 -11.63 -10.30 12.76
C MET A 103 -12.92 -10.14 11.96
N ARG A 104 -13.81 -11.13 12.01
CA ARG A 104 -15.12 -11.08 11.34
C ARG A 104 -15.97 -9.87 11.77
N SER A 105 -15.80 -9.40 13.01
CA SER A 105 -16.58 -8.31 13.61
C SER A 105 -16.45 -6.97 12.91
N ILE A 106 -15.25 -6.64 12.45
CA ILE A 106 -15.00 -5.35 11.80
C ILE A 106 -15.58 -5.31 10.38
N TRP A 107 -15.87 -6.47 9.78
CA TRP A 107 -16.54 -6.57 8.47
C TRP A 107 -18.06 -6.61 8.60
N SER A 108 -18.59 -6.98 9.76
CA SER A 108 -20.04 -7.13 9.97
C SER A 108 -20.75 -5.81 10.37
N ARG A 109 -20.01 -4.75 10.65
CA ARG A 109 -20.52 -3.41 11.00
C ARG A 109 -20.65 -2.56 9.74
N ILE A 110 -21.88 -2.43 9.23
CA ILE A 110 -22.18 -1.81 7.94
C ILE A 110 -23.22 -0.69 8.14
N THR A 111 -22.93 0.48 7.60
CA THR A 111 -23.90 1.57 7.51
C THR A 111 -24.15 1.91 6.04
N LEU A 112 -25.39 1.78 5.60
CA LEU A 112 -25.83 2.21 4.28
C LEU A 112 -26.38 3.64 4.41
N GLU A 113 -25.75 4.56 3.70
CA GLU A 113 -26.19 5.95 3.61
C GLU A 113 -26.87 6.16 2.27
N TRP A 114 -28.18 6.41 2.33
CA TRP A 114 -28.96 6.85 1.18
C TRP A 114 -29.03 8.38 1.26
N ARG A 115 -28.40 9.08 0.31
CA ARG A 115 -28.44 10.54 0.22
C ARG A 115 -29.11 10.92 -1.08
N TRP A 116 -30.06 11.85 -1.06
CA TRP A 116 -30.59 12.40 -2.30
C TRP A 116 -29.51 13.22 -2.98
N ASP A 117 -29.12 12.77 -4.17
CA ASP A 117 -28.27 13.53 -5.07
C ASP A 117 -29.12 13.94 -6.28
N HIS A 118 -29.71 15.14 -6.21
CA HIS A 118 -30.53 15.68 -7.30
C HIS A 118 -29.74 15.85 -8.61
N ALA A 119 -28.41 15.94 -8.55
CA ALA A 119 -27.56 16.02 -9.75
C ALA A 119 -27.41 14.63 -10.40
N LYS A 120 -27.16 13.57 -9.62
CA LYS A 120 -27.13 12.19 -10.14
C LYS A 120 -28.52 11.66 -10.57
N LEU A 121 -29.60 12.03 -9.87
CA LEU A 121 -30.97 11.71 -10.33
C LEU A 121 -31.28 12.29 -11.71
N LYS A 122 -30.69 13.44 -12.06
CA LYS A 122 -30.84 14.06 -13.39
C LYS A 122 -29.87 13.51 -14.43
N ALA A 123 -28.65 13.16 -14.03
CA ALA A 123 -27.62 12.63 -14.93
C ALA A 123 -27.76 11.11 -15.22
N GLY A 124 -28.59 10.41 -14.43
CA GLY A 124 -28.67 8.95 -14.44
C GLY A 124 -27.62 8.33 -13.53
N PHE A 125 -27.92 7.13 -13.03
CA PHE A 125 -26.95 6.32 -12.31
C PHE A 125 -25.99 5.65 -13.29
N ASP A 126 -24.68 5.70 -13.02
CA ASP A 126 -23.68 4.93 -13.77
C ASP A 126 -23.76 3.46 -13.31
N GLU A 127 -24.00 2.55 -14.24
CA GLU A 127 -24.12 1.11 -13.96
C GLU A 127 -22.81 0.53 -13.40
N ASN A 128 -21.65 1.02 -13.86
CA ASN A 128 -20.34 0.64 -13.34
C ASN A 128 -20.16 1.06 -11.88
N ASP A 129 -20.75 2.19 -11.50
CA ASP A 129 -20.71 2.64 -10.12
C ASP A 129 -21.43 1.57 -9.25
N HIS A 130 -22.68 1.25 -9.53
CA HIS A 130 -23.44 0.28 -8.75
C HIS A 130 -22.71 -1.06 -8.58
N GLU A 131 -22.09 -1.58 -9.64
CA GLU A 131 -21.33 -2.82 -9.59
C GLU A 131 -20.14 -2.76 -8.62
N ARG A 132 -19.44 -1.62 -8.53
CA ARG A 132 -18.33 -1.41 -7.61
C ARG A 132 -18.77 -1.37 -6.15
N ILE A 133 -19.92 -0.74 -5.85
CA ILE A 133 -20.48 -0.78 -4.49
C ILE A 133 -20.87 -2.22 -4.15
N LEU A 134 -21.58 -2.89 -5.05
CA LEU A 134 -22.09 -4.25 -4.82
C LEU A 134 -20.95 -5.26 -4.63
N SER A 135 -19.91 -5.20 -5.45
CA SER A 135 -18.72 -6.04 -5.30
C SER A 135 -18.02 -5.78 -3.97
N THR A 136 -17.83 -4.51 -3.60
CA THR A 136 -17.23 -4.15 -2.31
C THR A 136 -18.11 -4.63 -1.15
N LEU A 137 -19.43 -4.47 -1.23
CA LEU A 137 -20.34 -4.95 -0.19
C LEU A 137 -20.32 -6.48 -0.09
N ALA A 138 -20.30 -7.19 -1.22
CA ALA A 138 -20.16 -8.63 -1.27
C ALA A 138 -18.87 -9.11 -0.60
N ASP A 139 -17.77 -8.39 -0.80
CA ASP A 139 -16.51 -8.61 -0.10
C ASP A 139 -16.67 -8.54 1.42
N PHE A 140 -17.40 -7.54 1.93
CA PHE A 140 -17.67 -7.38 3.36
C PHE A 140 -18.55 -8.50 3.91
N LEU A 141 -19.60 -8.86 3.18
CA LEU A 141 -20.50 -9.95 3.57
C LEU A 141 -19.76 -11.29 3.61
N ALA A 142 -18.94 -11.58 2.59
CA ALA A 142 -18.12 -12.79 2.53
C ALA A 142 -17.13 -12.87 3.71
N ARG A 143 -16.52 -11.74 4.09
CA ARG A 143 -15.56 -11.68 5.21
C ARG A 143 -16.21 -11.71 6.59
N SER A 144 -17.47 -11.29 6.70
CA SER A 144 -18.25 -11.37 7.94
C SER A 144 -18.61 -12.82 8.30
N GLN A 145 -18.75 -13.70 7.31
CA GLN A 145 -19.12 -15.11 7.50
C GLN A 145 -20.40 -15.25 8.35
N GLN A 146 -20.38 -16.10 9.39
CA GLN A 146 -21.53 -16.35 10.28
C GLN A 146 -21.68 -15.29 11.39
N GLN A 147 -20.91 -14.21 11.37
CA GLN A 147 -21.05 -13.18 12.40
C GLN A 147 -22.32 -12.36 12.18
N PRO A 148 -23.14 -12.10 13.23
CA PRO A 148 -24.29 -11.23 13.11
C PRO A 148 -23.92 -9.85 12.54
N LEU A 149 -24.67 -9.43 11.53
CA LEU A 149 -24.50 -8.12 10.89
C LEU A 149 -25.10 -7.03 11.78
N SER A 150 -24.33 -5.97 12.02
CA SER A 150 -24.82 -4.71 12.55
C SER A 150 -25.07 -3.78 11.38
N LEU A 151 -26.32 -3.78 10.88
CA LEU A 151 -26.73 -3.01 9.72
C LEU A 151 -27.54 -1.78 10.15
N ILE A 152 -27.07 -0.59 9.74
CA ILE A 152 -27.79 0.67 9.91
C ILE A 152 -28.11 1.21 8.52
N VAL A 153 -29.38 1.53 8.27
CA VAL A 153 -29.82 2.12 6.99
C VAL A 153 -30.33 3.53 7.26
N ASN A 154 -29.56 4.52 6.80
CA ASN A 154 -29.92 5.92 6.90
C ASN A 154 -30.64 6.33 5.61
N ILE A 155 -31.93 6.57 5.72
CA ILE A 155 -32.81 7.01 4.62
C ILE A 155 -33.00 8.52 4.78
N PRO A 156 -32.91 9.32 3.70
CA PRO A 156 -33.10 10.75 3.82
C PRO A 156 -34.58 11.00 4.14
N THR A 157 -34.82 11.84 5.14
CA THR A 157 -36.17 12.29 5.51
C THR A 157 -36.66 13.33 4.50
N CYS A 158 -37.85 13.15 3.93
CA CYS A 158 -38.47 14.18 3.09
C CYS A 158 -38.75 15.42 3.95
N GLU A 159 -38.03 16.51 3.72
CA GLU A 159 -38.46 17.87 4.08
C GLU A 159 -38.86 18.63 2.81
#